data_AF-A0A2M8Y2Z1-F1
#
_entry.id   AF-A0A2M8Y2Z1-F1
#
_cell.length_a   1.000
_cell.length_b   1.000
_cell.length_c   1.000
_cell.angle_alpha   90.00
_cell.angle_beta   90.00
_cell.angle_gamma   90.00
#
_symmetry.space_group_name_H-M   'P 1'
#
loop_
_entity.id
_entity.type
_entity.pdbx_description
1 polymer ?
#
loop_
_entity_poly.entity_id
_entity_poly.type
_entity_poly.pdbx_seq_one_letter_code
_entity_poly.pdbx_strand_id
1 'polypeptide(L)'
;MHIAALFRVYISYALFYMKTTLIIFLTFAFITCSQQHNQASEAVTKLRSKKLDKYFKKVTLFNDSSYIFTLTTIDTTDSYDIDKPTAVINLYHIHLNIIDTLINDSLFCRNSRMAEPELEIEFKDYNFDGVKDILIPRGSDPRENHGFHLYLVNTKTKMLNYVKGFEEIGNPEVDTVNKLVESFVLSGQNFYKFYSIDRNNKLIDLGHEVDLDFDENDSLRHAKALLDIVSERKTTHNSYN
;
A
#
# COMPACT_ATOMS: atom_id res chain seq x y z
N MET A 1 -18.74 75.45 20.43
CA MET A 1 -19.39 74.70 19.33
C MET A 1 -18.42 74.01 18.37
N HIS A 2 -17.20 74.52 18.12
CA HIS A 2 -16.28 73.92 17.15
C HIS A 2 -15.68 72.54 17.51
N ILE A 3 -15.46 72.24 18.79
CA ILE A 3 -14.84 70.96 19.21
C ILE A 3 -15.72 69.74 18.90
N ALA A 4 -17.05 69.87 19.07
CA ALA A 4 -17.99 68.80 18.76
C ALA A 4 -18.07 68.46 17.27
N ALA A 5 -17.87 69.44 16.38
CA ALA A 5 -17.84 69.22 14.94
C ALA A 5 -16.59 68.44 14.52
N LEU A 6 -15.42 68.80 15.07
CA LEU A 6 -14.15 68.09 14.80
C LEU A 6 -14.19 66.63 15.30
N PHE A 7 -14.80 66.39 16.46
CA PHE A 7 -14.93 65.04 17.01
C PHE A 7 -15.83 64.13 16.15
N ARG A 8 -16.92 64.67 15.59
CA ARG A 8 -17.79 63.94 14.65
C ARG A 8 -17.09 63.60 13.34
N VAL A 9 -16.27 64.52 12.81
CA VAL A 9 -15.47 64.28 11.60
C VAL A 9 -14.43 63.18 11.86
N TYR A 10 -13.73 63.23 13.01
CA TYR A 10 -12.74 62.21 13.37
C TYR A 10 -13.36 60.81 13.53
N ILE A 11 -14.50 60.70 14.24
CA ILE A 11 -15.22 59.43 14.37
C ILE A 11 -15.68 58.90 13.01
N SER A 12 -16.19 59.78 12.13
CA SER A 12 -16.63 59.38 10.78
C SER A 12 -15.46 58.87 9.94
N TYR A 13 -14.29 59.52 10.04
CA TYR A 13 -13.08 59.10 9.34
C TYR A 13 -12.52 57.78 9.90
N ALA A 14 -12.53 57.60 11.22
CA ALA A 14 -12.10 56.36 11.87
C ALA A 14 -13.03 55.18 11.53
N LEU A 15 -14.35 55.39 11.51
CA LEU A 15 -15.32 54.38 11.09
C LEU A 15 -15.19 54.04 9.60
N PHE A 16 -14.94 55.02 8.75
CA PHE A 16 -14.66 54.79 7.33
C PHE A 16 -13.38 53.97 7.15
N TYR A 17 -12.30 54.32 7.87
CA TYR A 17 -11.02 53.61 7.82
C TYR A 17 -11.12 52.17 8.36
N MET A 18 -11.85 51.94 9.45
CA MET A 18 -12.10 50.58 9.95
C MET A 18 -12.89 49.74 8.95
N LYS A 19 -13.92 50.31 8.31
CA LYS A 19 -14.71 49.61 7.29
C LYS A 19 -13.88 49.25 6.06
N THR A 20 -13.08 50.17 5.54
CA THR A 20 -12.22 49.90 4.38
C THR A 20 -11.15 48.87 4.71
N THR A 21 -10.52 48.96 5.89
CA THR A 21 -9.52 47.97 6.32
C THR A 21 -10.14 46.57 6.48
N LEU A 22 -11.35 46.47 7.04
CA LEU A 22 -12.08 45.21 7.16
C LEU A 22 -12.45 44.61 5.79
N ILE A 23 -12.90 45.44 4.84
CA ILE A 23 -13.22 45.00 3.48
C ILE A 23 -11.95 44.48 2.79
N ILE A 24 -10.84 45.20 2.89
CA ILE A 24 -9.55 44.77 2.32
C ILE A 24 -9.15 43.42 2.93
N PHE A 25 -9.18 43.29 4.26
CA PHE A 25 -8.85 42.03 4.93
C PHE A 25 -9.73 40.87 4.49
N LEU A 26 -11.05 41.08 4.41
CA LEU A 26 -11.98 40.07 3.91
C LEU A 26 -11.69 39.69 2.46
N THR A 27 -11.44 40.67 1.57
CA THR A 27 -11.09 40.38 0.17
C THR A 27 -9.78 39.58 0.05
N PHE A 28 -8.76 39.90 0.85
CA PHE A 28 -7.52 39.11 0.89
C PHE A 28 -7.77 37.68 1.38
N ALA A 29 -8.59 37.50 2.43
CA ALA A 29 -8.95 36.18 2.93
C ALA A 29 -9.75 35.34 1.91
N PHE A 30 -10.64 35.97 1.13
CA PHE A 30 -11.35 35.28 0.04
C PHE A 30 -10.43 34.90 -1.12
N ILE A 31 -9.48 35.78 -1.49
CA ILE A 31 -8.52 35.52 -2.57
C ILE A 31 -7.60 34.33 -2.21
N THR A 32 -7.07 34.30 -0.98
CA THR A 32 -6.20 33.20 -0.54
C THR A 32 -6.93 31.86 -0.49
N CYS A 33 -8.17 31.86 0.00
CA CYS A 33 -9.01 30.65 0.05
C CYS A 33 -9.33 30.11 -1.36
N SER A 34 -9.67 31.01 -2.30
CA SER A 34 -9.90 30.66 -3.71
C SER A 34 -8.66 30.06 -4.37
N GLN A 35 -7.49 30.64 -4.13
CA GLN A 35 -6.23 30.14 -4.70
C GLN A 35 -5.89 28.74 -4.19
N GLN A 36 -6.07 28.46 -2.90
CA GLN A 36 -5.83 27.14 -2.32
C GLN A 36 -6.80 26.08 -2.89
N HIS A 37 -8.08 26.42 -3.05
CA HIS A 37 -9.07 25.51 -3.64
C HIS A 37 -8.72 25.17 -5.10
N ASN A 38 -8.29 26.16 -5.90
CA ASN A 38 -7.90 25.94 -7.28
C ASN A 38 -6.66 25.03 -7.39
N GLN A 39 -5.66 25.21 -6.53
CA GLN A 39 -4.48 24.33 -6.48
C GLN A 39 -4.83 22.89 -6.09
N ALA A 40 -5.71 22.70 -5.10
CA ALA A 40 -6.16 21.36 -4.69
C ALA A 40 -6.91 20.64 -5.82
N SER A 41 -7.81 21.35 -6.51
CA SER A 41 -8.53 20.83 -7.68
C SER A 41 -7.60 20.46 -8.83
N GLU A 42 -6.55 21.26 -9.07
CA GLU A 42 -5.54 20.96 -10.09
C GLU A 42 -4.74 19.69 -9.73
N ALA A 43 -4.32 19.55 -8.47
CA ALA A 43 -3.60 18.37 -7.99
C ALA A 43 -4.43 17.08 -8.14
N VAL A 44 -5.71 17.11 -7.78
CA VAL A 44 -6.64 15.98 -7.97
C VAL A 44 -6.79 15.63 -9.45
N THR A 45 -6.97 16.63 -10.30
CA THR A 45 -7.10 16.45 -11.75
C THR A 45 -5.83 15.83 -12.32
N LYS A 46 -4.66 16.30 -11.89
CA LYS A 46 -3.36 15.75 -12.30
C LYS A 46 -3.19 14.31 -11.84
N LEU A 47 -3.52 13.95 -10.61
CA LEU A 47 -3.44 12.58 -10.11
C LEU A 47 -4.36 11.63 -10.87
N ARG A 48 -5.61 12.05 -11.11
CA ARG A 48 -6.61 11.25 -11.84
C ARG A 48 -6.28 11.11 -13.32
N SER A 49 -5.80 12.17 -13.96
CA SER A 49 -5.45 12.18 -15.38
C SER A 49 -4.06 11.64 -15.70
N LYS A 50 -3.17 11.52 -14.69
CA LYS A 50 -1.83 10.95 -14.89
C LYS A 50 -1.94 9.57 -15.53
N LYS A 51 -1.40 9.48 -16.74
CA LYS A 51 -1.38 8.28 -17.57
C LYS A 51 -0.53 7.21 -16.90
N LEU A 52 -0.97 5.97 -16.99
CA LEU A 52 -0.19 4.81 -16.61
C LEU A 52 1.01 4.69 -17.55
N ASP A 53 2.16 4.35 -16.99
CA ASP A 53 3.36 4.03 -17.76
C ASP A 53 4.18 2.94 -17.05
N LYS A 54 5.41 2.72 -17.52
CA LYS A 54 6.33 1.72 -16.95
C LYS A 54 6.68 2.00 -15.48
N TYR A 55 6.80 3.27 -15.11
CA TYR A 55 7.29 3.71 -13.79
C TYR A 55 6.18 4.23 -12.89
N PHE A 56 4.96 4.33 -13.40
CA PHE A 56 3.81 4.79 -12.64
C PHE A 56 2.60 3.90 -12.88
N LYS A 57 2.21 3.18 -11.83
CA LYS A 57 0.99 2.38 -11.77
C LYS A 57 -0.02 3.03 -10.82
N LYS A 58 -1.31 2.85 -11.11
CA LYS A 58 -2.41 3.43 -10.33
C LYS A 58 -3.61 2.49 -10.34
N VAL A 59 -4.18 2.24 -9.17
CA VAL A 59 -5.34 1.36 -8.98
C VAL A 59 -6.35 2.04 -8.06
N THR A 60 -7.64 1.80 -8.31
CA THR A 60 -8.72 2.20 -7.40
C THR A 60 -8.97 1.09 -6.39
N LEU A 61 -9.02 1.42 -5.10
CA LEU A 61 -9.23 0.42 -4.03
C LEU A 61 -10.63 0.51 -3.44
N PHE A 62 -11.01 -0.53 -2.68
CA PHE A 62 -12.26 -0.61 -1.91
C PHE A 62 -13.54 -0.46 -2.74
N ASN A 63 -13.47 -0.64 -4.06
CA ASN A 63 -14.54 -0.28 -5.01
C ASN A 63 -15.01 1.17 -4.87
N ASP A 64 -14.11 2.07 -4.45
CA ASP A 64 -14.39 3.47 -4.19
C ASP A 64 -13.39 4.36 -4.94
N SER A 65 -13.86 5.07 -5.96
CA SER A 65 -13.03 5.94 -6.82
C SER A 65 -12.40 7.15 -6.11
N SER A 66 -12.77 7.40 -4.84
CA SER A 66 -12.09 8.37 -3.99
C SER A 66 -10.77 7.82 -3.42
N TYR A 67 -10.57 6.50 -3.42
CA TYR A 67 -9.36 5.86 -2.91
C TYR A 67 -8.45 5.41 -4.06
N ILE A 68 -7.30 6.06 -4.18
CA ILE A 68 -6.35 5.82 -5.26
C ILE A 68 -5.04 5.31 -4.65
N PHE A 69 -4.67 4.08 -4.99
CA PHE A 69 -3.37 3.52 -4.73
C PHE A 69 -2.43 3.78 -5.91
N THR A 70 -1.19 4.17 -5.63
CA THR A 70 -0.17 4.38 -6.65
C THR A 70 1.12 3.67 -6.29
N LEU A 71 1.82 3.15 -7.29
CA LEU A 71 3.18 2.64 -7.21
C LEU A 71 4.02 3.46 -8.20
N THR A 72 5.08 4.10 -7.71
CA THR A 72 5.99 4.92 -8.51
C THR A 72 7.40 4.40 -8.38
N THR A 73 8.02 3.97 -9.48
CA THR A 73 9.46 3.71 -9.53
C THR A 73 10.21 5.04 -9.52
N ILE A 74 11.06 5.25 -8.52
CA ILE A 74 11.86 6.47 -8.33
C ILE A 74 13.33 6.28 -8.69
N ASP A 75 13.81 5.03 -8.70
CA ASP A 75 15.16 4.68 -9.12
C ASP A 75 15.12 3.45 -10.02
N THR A 76 15.78 3.51 -11.17
CA THR A 76 15.82 2.44 -12.19
C THR A 76 17.20 1.79 -12.31
N THR A 77 18.09 2.10 -11.37
CA THR A 77 19.38 1.44 -11.27
C THR A 77 19.20 0.00 -10.84
N ASP A 78 19.87 -0.90 -11.56
CA ASP A 78 19.95 -2.31 -11.15
C ASP A 78 20.92 -2.37 -9.97
N SER A 79 20.37 -2.54 -8.77
CA SER A 79 21.09 -2.56 -7.51
C SER A 79 20.51 -3.64 -6.61
N TYR A 80 21.38 -4.29 -5.85
CA TYR A 80 21.03 -5.22 -4.77
C TYR A 80 21.07 -4.57 -3.39
N ASP A 81 21.21 -3.24 -3.34
CA ASP A 81 21.20 -2.47 -2.10
C ASP A 81 19.78 -2.41 -1.52
N ILE A 82 19.42 -3.41 -0.72
CA ILE A 82 18.09 -3.58 -0.13
C ILE A 82 17.69 -2.42 0.81
N ASP A 83 18.66 -1.66 1.29
CA ASP A 83 18.43 -0.51 2.17
C ASP A 83 18.10 0.77 1.39
N LYS A 84 18.23 0.74 0.05
CA LYS A 84 17.99 1.88 -0.83
C LYS A 84 16.62 1.75 -1.51
N PRO A 85 15.61 2.54 -1.13
CA PRO A 85 14.32 2.48 -1.79
C PRO A 85 14.40 2.85 -3.27
N THR A 86 13.70 2.09 -4.10
CA THR A 86 13.60 2.29 -5.55
C THR A 86 12.17 2.53 -6.02
N ALA A 87 11.19 2.30 -5.14
CA ALA A 87 9.79 2.55 -5.38
C ALA A 87 9.14 3.30 -4.22
N VAL A 88 8.09 4.06 -4.52
CA VAL A 88 7.24 4.74 -3.54
C VAL A 88 5.81 4.30 -3.78
N ILE A 89 5.14 3.90 -2.70
CA ILE A 89 3.71 3.65 -2.72
C ILE A 89 2.95 4.77 -2.01
N ASN A 90 1.75 5.04 -2.49
CA ASN A 90 0.84 5.92 -1.79
C ASN A 90 -0.58 5.38 -1.84
N LEU A 91 -1.33 5.59 -0.77
CA LEU A 91 -2.79 5.49 -0.78
C LEU A 91 -3.35 6.88 -0.50
N TYR A 92 -4.10 7.41 -1.47
CA TYR A 92 -4.78 8.69 -1.36
C TYR A 92 -6.26 8.48 -1.13
N HIS A 93 -6.86 9.32 -0.29
CA HIS A 93 -8.31 9.50 -0.20
C HIS A 93 -8.66 10.91 -0.69
N ILE A 94 -9.61 11.00 -1.62
CA ILE A 94 -9.97 12.25 -2.28
C ILE A 94 -11.39 12.65 -1.89
N HIS A 95 -11.51 13.73 -1.11
CA HIS A 95 -12.79 14.26 -0.67
C HIS A 95 -12.86 15.77 -0.93
N LEU A 96 -13.90 16.24 -1.61
CA LEU A 96 -14.10 17.67 -1.94
C LEU A 96 -12.86 18.32 -2.58
N ASN A 97 -12.21 17.61 -3.51
CA ASN A 97 -10.96 18.01 -4.16
C ASN A 97 -9.74 18.16 -3.23
N ILE A 98 -9.85 17.74 -1.98
CA ILE A 98 -8.73 17.62 -1.04
C ILE A 98 -8.17 16.19 -1.16
N ILE A 99 -6.85 16.08 -1.16
CA ILE A 99 -6.13 14.80 -1.17
C ILE A 99 -5.56 14.56 0.22
N ASP A 100 -6.07 13.54 0.89
CA ASP A 100 -5.48 13.01 2.12
C ASP A 100 -4.57 11.83 1.76
N THR A 101 -3.33 11.86 2.24
CA THR A 101 -2.40 10.74 2.07
C THR A 101 -2.53 9.83 3.28
N LEU A 102 -3.12 8.65 3.09
CA LEU A 102 -3.32 7.65 4.13
C LEU A 102 -2.11 6.74 4.30
N ILE A 103 -1.40 6.47 3.21
CA ILE A 103 -0.13 5.72 3.20
C ILE A 103 0.85 6.48 2.32
N ASN A 104 2.09 6.57 2.80
CA ASN A 104 3.26 7.01 2.07
C ASN A 104 4.42 6.14 2.55
N ASP A 105 4.89 5.24 1.70
CA ASP A 105 5.97 4.33 2.05
C ASP A 105 6.96 4.18 0.90
N SER A 106 8.21 3.89 1.22
CA SER A 106 9.30 3.72 0.28
C SER A 106 9.85 2.31 0.38
N LEU A 107 9.85 1.60 -0.75
CA LEU A 107 10.16 0.18 -0.82
C LEU A 107 11.41 -0.03 -1.68
N PHE A 108 12.19 -1.03 -1.30
CA PHE A 108 13.17 -1.61 -2.21
C PHE A 108 12.46 -2.58 -3.16
N CYS A 109 12.47 -2.27 -4.44
CA CYS A 109 12.00 -3.13 -5.51
C CYS A 109 13.12 -3.26 -6.55
N ARG A 110 13.68 -4.46 -6.73
CA ARG A 110 14.78 -4.67 -7.65
C ARG A 110 14.33 -4.41 -9.09
N ASN A 111 15.01 -3.48 -9.75
CA ASN A 111 14.78 -3.16 -11.15
C ASN A 111 15.85 -3.84 -12.02
N SER A 112 15.70 -5.14 -12.30
CA SER A 112 16.63 -5.83 -13.22
C SER A 112 16.42 -5.33 -14.64
N ARG A 113 17.51 -4.91 -15.31
CA ARG A 113 17.47 -4.44 -16.70
C ARG A 113 17.35 -5.57 -17.72
N MET A 114 17.57 -6.83 -17.32
CA MET A 114 17.75 -7.95 -18.24
C MET A 114 16.74 -9.08 -18.09
N ALA A 115 15.93 -9.13 -17.02
CA ALA A 115 15.09 -10.31 -16.77
C ALA A 115 13.78 -10.07 -15.99
N GLU A 116 13.63 -8.97 -15.24
CA GLU A 116 12.43 -8.78 -14.42
C GLU A 116 11.39 -7.95 -15.19
N PRO A 117 10.09 -8.31 -15.12
CA PRO A 117 9.04 -7.46 -15.65
C PRO A 117 9.08 -6.09 -14.98
N GLU A 118 8.51 -5.09 -15.67
CA GLU A 118 8.19 -3.81 -15.06
C GLU A 118 7.46 -4.04 -13.73
N LEU A 119 7.64 -3.18 -12.71
CA LEU A 119 6.93 -3.38 -11.43
C LEU A 119 5.42 -3.40 -11.68
N GLU A 120 4.82 -4.58 -11.61
CA GLU A 120 3.40 -4.80 -11.73
C GLU A 120 2.79 -4.99 -10.35
N ILE A 121 1.56 -4.50 -10.18
CA ILE A 121 0.80 -4.71 -8.95
C ILE A 121 -0.05 -5.95 -9.18
N GLU A 122 0.16 -6.97 -8.36
CA GLU A 122 -0.60 -8.20 -8.40
C GLU A 122 -1.67 -8.21 -7.31
N PHE A 123 -2.74 -9.00 -7.53
CA PHE A 123 -3.89 -9.04 -6.65
C PHE A 123 -4.33 -10.48 -6.35
N LYS A 124 -4.23 -10.88 -5.09
CA LYS A 124 -4.52 -12.24 -4.63
C LYS A 124 -4.93 -12.24 -3.16
N ASP A 125 -5.81 -13.15 -2.77
CA ASP A 125 -6.34 -13.23 -1.39
C ASP A 125 -5.44 -14.13 -0.54
N TYR A 126 -4.52 -13.54 0.23
CA TYR A 126 -3.53 -14.25 1.04
C TYR A 126 -4.00 -14.52 2.48
N ASN A 127 -5.00 -13.78 2.96
CA ASN A 127 -5.59 -13.99 4.29
C ASN A 127 -6.94 -14.76 4.25
N PHE A 128 -7.41 -15.11 3.05
CA PHE A 128 -8.63 -15.88 2.77
C PHE A 128 -9.92 -15.21 3.28
N ASP A 129 -9.97 -13.88 3.27
CA ASP A 129 -11.14 -13.10 3.68
C ASP A 129 -12.12 -12.76 2.54
N GLY A 130 -11.79 -13.18 1.31
CA GLY A 130 -12.57 -12.95 0.10
C GLY A 130 -12.26 -11.62 -0.59
N VAL A 131 -11.34 -10.81 -0.06
CA VAL A 131 -10.81 -9.59 -0.67
C VAL A 131 -9.41 -9.89 -1.22
N LYS A 132 -9.13 -9.41 -2.44
CA LYS A 132 -7.77 -9.51 -2.99
C LYS A 132 -6.85 -8.51 -2.30
N ASP A 133 -5.72 -9.00 -1.83
CA ASP A 133 -4.62 -8.23 -1.28
C ASP A 133 -3.70 -7.72 -2.37
N ILE A 134 -2.84 -6.76 -2.03
CA ILE A 134 -1.89 -6.13 -2.96
C ILE A 134 -0.52 -6.78 -2.81
N LEU A 135 -0.02 -7.35 -3.91
CA LEU A 135 1.36 -7.81 -4.04
C LEU A 135 2.17 -6.83 -4.87
N ILE A 136 3.36 -6.52 -4.39
CA ILE A 136 4.33 -5.68 -5.09
C ILE A 136 5.66 -6.45 -5.15
N PRO A 137 6.21 -6.74 -6.34
CA PRO A 137 7.49 -7.41 -6.46
C PRO A 137 8.59 -6.66 -5.69
N ARG A 138 9.27 -7.37 -4.79
CA ARG A 138 10.52 -6.91 -4.18
C ARG A 138 11.70 -7.22 -5.11
N GLY A 139 11.58 -8.27 -5.91
CA GLY A 139 12.61 -8.76 -6.81
C GLY A 139 13.06 -10.16 -6.44
N SER A 140 13.99 -10.70 -7.23
CA SER A 140 14.42 -12.10 -7.11
C SER A 140 15.88 -12.21 -6.69
N ASP A 141 16.18 -13.29 -5.99
CA ASP A 141 17.57 -13.68 -5.76
C ASP A 141 18.19 -14.37 -7.01
N PRO A 142 19.50 -14.66 -7.03
CA PRO A 142 20.14 -15.33 -8.16
C PRO A 142 19.66 -16.76 -8.47
N ARG A 143 18.79 -17.33 -7.64
CA ARG A 143 18.19 -18.66 -7.83
C ARG A 143 16.73 -18.56 -8.27
N GLU A 144 16.25 -17.38 -8.64
CA GLU A 144 14.84 -17.14 -9.03
C GLU A 144 13.86 -17.39 -7.87
N ASN A 145 14.27 -17.08 -6.63
CA ASN A 145 13.33 -16.93 -5.53
C ASN A 145 12.74 -15.52 -5.56
N HIS A 146 11.57 -15.37 -6.17
CA HIS A 146 10.83 -14.11 -6.28
C HIS A 146 10.25 -13.72 -4.91
N GLY A 147 10.65 -12.56 -4.38
CA GLY A 147 10.12 -11.98 -3.14
C GLY A 147 9.10 -10.87 -3.40
N PHE A 148 8.20 -10.65 -2.46
CA PHE A 148 7.10 -9.69 -2.60
C PHE A 148 6.82 -8.91 -1.32
N HIS A 149 6.43 -7.65 -1.45
CA HIS A 149 5.75 -6.91 -0.39
C HIS A 149 4.25 -7.22 -0.43
N LEU A 150 3.64 -7.53 0.71
CA LEU A 150 2.21 -7.82 0.83
C LEU A 150 1.49 -6.76 1.69
N TYR A 151 0.41 -6.21 1.14
CA TYR A 151 -0.50 -5.33 1.86
C TYR A 151 -1.92 -5.91 1.86
N LEU A 152 -2.43 -6.24 3.05
CA LEU A 152 -3.79 -6.77 3.21
C LEU A 152 -4.83 -5.67 3.05
N VAL A 153 -5.85 -5.90 2.23
CA VAL A 153 -6.86 -4.90 1.90
C VAL A 153 -8.08 -5.04 2.82
N ASN A 154 -8.26 -4.10 3.76
CA ASN A 154 -9.46 -4.07 4.59
C ASN A 154 -10.51 -3.12 3.99
N THR A 155 -11.50 -3.68 3.30
CA THR A 155 -12.60 -2.90 2.69
C THR A 155 -13.54 -2.25 3.70
N LYS A 156 -13.65 -2.80 4.92
CA LYS A 156 -14.54 -2.28 5.97
C LYS A 156 -13.97 -1.02 6.61
N THR A 157 -12.68 -1.02 6.90
CA THR A 157 -11.99 0.14 7.50
C THR A 157 -11.34 1.05 6.46
N LYS A 158 -11.30 0.63 5.19
CA LYS A 158 -10.62 1.31 4.08
C LYS A 158 -9.13 1.58 4.38
N MET A 159 -8.48 0.57 4.94
CA MET A 159 -7.06 0.60 5.32
C MET A 159 -6.29 -0.53 4.64
N LEU A 160 -4.99 -0.34 4.51
CA LEU A 160 -4.05 -1.41 4.14
C LEU A 160 -3.17 -1.76 5.33
N ASN A 161 -2.88 -3.04 5.51
CA ASN A 161 -1.98 -3.53 6.55
C ASN A 161 -0.78 -4.22 5.90
N TYR A 162 0.42 -3.68 6.12
CA TYR A 162 1.65 -4.31 5.65
C TYR A 162 1.95 -5.58 6.45
N VAL A 163 2.22 -6.69 5.75
CA VAL A 163 2.59 -7.97 6.39
C VAL A 163 4.10 -8.08 6.45
N LYS A 164 4.67 -7.63 7.57
CA LYS A 164 6.12 -7.68 7.79
C LYS A 164 6.63 -9.12 7.76
N GLY A 165 7.77 -9.33 7.09
CA GLY A 165 8.42 -10.63 6.92
C GLY A 165 7.93 -11.40 5.69
N PHE A 166 6.85 -10.97 5.04
CA PHE A 166 6.41 -11.55 3.77
C PHE A 166 7.42 -11.27 2.65
N GLU A 167 8.18 -10.18 2.77
CA GLU A 167 9.27 -9.84 1.84
C GLU A 167 10.44 -10.82 1.84
N GLU A 168 10.53 -11.70 2.85
CA GLU A 168 11.61 -12.67 3.00
C GLU A 168 11.22 -14.09 2.57
N ILE A 169 9.97 -14.34 2.19
CA ILE A 169 9.55 -15.65 1.66
C ILE A 169 9.69 -15.66 0.14
N GLY A 170 10.31 -16.74 -0.38
CA GLY A 170 10.52 -16.92 -1.81
C GLY A 170 9.35 -17.62 -2.48
N ASN A 171 8.95 -17.15 -3.67
CA ASN A 171 7.92 -17.75 -4.51
C ASN A 171 6.61 -18.08 -3.75
N PRO A 172 5.97 -17.10 -3.08
CA PRO A 172 4.78 -17.35 -2.29
C PRO A 172 3.55 -17.58 -3.17
N GLU A 173 2.94 -18.74 -3.05
CA GLU A 173 1.70 -19.15 -3.71
C GLU A 173 0.58 -19.40 -2.71
N VAL A 174 -0.67 -19.19 -3.11
CA VAL A 174 -1.81 -19.44 -2.21
C VAL A 174 -2.39 -20.82 -2.49
N ASP A 175 -2.52 -21.61 -1.44
CA ASP A 175 -3.34 -22.80 -1.46
C ASP A 175 -4.74 -22.45 -0.96
N THR A 176 -5.64 -22.19 -1.90
CA THR A 176 -7.04 -21.87 -1.60
C THR A 176 -7.81 -23.03 -0.97
N VAL A 177 -7.39 -24.27 -1.20
CA VAL A 177 -8.07 -25.47 -0.68
C VAL A 177 -7.76 -25.62 0.81
N ASN A 178 -6.49 -25.52 1.19
CA ASN A 178 -6.06 -25.67 2.59
C ASN A 178 -5.98 -24.35 3.35
N LYS A 179 -6.23 -23.20 2.67
CA LYS A 179 -6.18 -21.85 3.24
C LYS A 179 -4.85 -21.56 3.93
N LEU A 180 -3.78 -21.67 3.16
CA LEU A 180 -2.41 -21.41 3.57
C LEU A 180 -1.60 -20.82 2.42
N VAL A 181 -0.41 -20.33 2.75
CA VAL A 181 0.55 -19.82 1.78
C VAL A 181 1.69 -20.83 1.67
N GLU A 182 1.94 -21.32 0.46
CA GLU A 182 3.07 -22.18 0.16
C GLU A 182 4.23 -21.33 -0.37
N SER A 183 5.45 -21.66 0.01
CA SER A 183 6.67 -21.02 -0.49
C SER A 183 7.54 -22.11 -1.09
N PHE A 184 7.81 -22.03 -2.39
CA PHE A 184 8.69 -22.97 -3.06
C PHE A 184 10.09 -22.37 -3.24
N VAL A 185 11.06 -22.84 -2.47
CA VAL A 185 12.39 -22.23 -2.42
C VAL A 185 13.40 -23.04 -3.23
N LEU A 186 14.05 -22.36 -4.17
CA LEU A 186 15.16 -22.85 -4.97
C LEU A 186 16.47 -22.62 -4.20
N SER A 187 17.13 -23.69 -3.78
CA SER A 187 18.31 -23.61 -2.91
C SER A 187 19.36 -24.69 -3.27
N GLY A 188 20.32 -24.98 -2.39
CA GLY A 188 21.17 -26.16 -2.54
C GLY A 188 20.36 -27.47 -2.45
N GLN A 189 19.31 -27.45 -1.62
CA GLN A 189 18.28 -28.46 -1.50
C GLN A 189 16.94 -27.73 -1.67
N ASN A 190 16.16 -28.05 -2.70
CA ASN A 190 14.88 -27.37 -2.91
C ASN A 190 13.87 -27.86 -1.88
N PHE A 191 13.01 -26.96 -1.40
CA PHE A 191 12.01 -27.31 -0.40
C PHE A 191 10.74 -26.47 -0.51
N TYR A 192 9.66 -26.99 0.06
CA TYR A 192 8.46 -26.22 0.36
C TYR A 192 8.44 -25.78 1.83
N LYS A 193 7.93 -24.57 2.08
CA LYS A 193 7.52 -24.08 3.41
C LYS A 193 6.08 -23.62 3.39
N PHE A 194 5.45 -23.67 4.56
CA PHE A 194 4.04 -23.36 4.71
C PHE A 194 3.82 -22.27 5.75
N TYR A 195 3.01 -21.28 5.38
CA TYR A 195 2.71 -20.12 6.20
C TYR A 195 1.21 -19.88 6.30
N SER A 196 0.81 -19.09 7.29
CA SER A 196 -0.52 -18.51 7.36
C SER A 196 -0.45 -17.05 7.78
N ILE A 197 -1.53 -16.31 7.56
CA ILE A 197 -1.69 -14.95 8.08
C ILE A 197 -2.73 -15.02 9.19
N ASP A 198 -2.36 -14.57 10.39
CA ASP A 198 -3.25 -14.60 11.55
C ASP A 198 -4.27 -13.45 11.52
N ARG A 199 -5.19 -13.45 12.50
CA ARG A 199 -6.22 -12.40 12.64
C ARG A 199 -5.64 -11.02 12.98
N ASN A 200 -4.38 -10.94 13.38
CA ASN A 200 -3.66 -9.71 13.65
C ASN A 200 -2.81 -9.26 12.46
N ASN A 201 -3.04 -9.85 11.27
CA ASN A 201 -2.32 -9.57 10.02
C ASN A 201 -0.82 -9.91 10.09
N LYS A 202 -0.45 -10.89 10.92
CA LYS A 202 0.95 -11.34 11.05
C LYS A 202 1.16 -12.62 10.26
N LEU A 203 2.29 -12.68 9.56
CA LEU A 203 2.78 -13.92 8.97
C LEU A 203 3.22 -14.89 10.06
N ILE A 204 2.74 -16.12 9.98
CA ILE A 204 3.04 -17.21 10.90
C ILE A 204 3.63 -18.36 10.08
N ASP A 205 4.87 -18.73 10.39
CA ASP A 205 5.48 -19.98 9.94
C ASP A 205 4.78 -21.15 10.65
N LEU A 206 4.29 -22.12 9.87
CA LEU A 206 3.59 -23.28 10.40
C LEU A 206 4.55 -24.37 10.89
N GLY A 207 5.85 -24.23 10.66
CA GLY A 207 6.89 -25.14 11.17
C GLY A 207 7.06 -26.41 10.34
N HIS A 208 6.51 -26.45 9.13
CA HIS A 208 6.60 -27.58 8.21
C HIS A 208 7.49 -27.21 7.02
N GLU A 209 8.45 -28.08 6.73
CA GLU A 209 9.37 -27.98 5.59
C GLU A 209 9.42 -29.34 4.89
N VAL A 210 9.38 -29.33 3.55
CA VAL A 210 9.42 -30.54 2.73
C VAL A 210 10.54 -30.42 1.72
N ASP A 211 11.64 -31.13 1.96
CA ASP A 211 12.73 -31.27 1.00
C ASP A 211 12.29 -32.07 -0.23
N LEU A 212 12.73 -31.63 -1.41
CA LEU A 212 12.49 -32.28 -2.69
C LEU A 212 13.72 -33.02 -3.18
N ASP A 213 13.64 -34.35 -3.26
CA ASP A 213 14.71 -35.15 -3.85
C ASP A 213 14.55 -35.33 -5.37
N PHE A 214 13.51 -34.71 -5.96
CA PHE A 214 13.09 -34.86 -7.35
C PHE A 214 12.78 -36.31 -7.72
N ASP A 215 12.12 -37.03 -6.80
CA ASP A 215 11.69 -38.41 -6.96
C ASP A 215 10.15 -38.53 -6.97
N GLU A 216 9.65 -39.75 -7.15
CA GLU A 216 8.21 -40.03 -7.16
C GLU A 216 7.54 -39.84 -5.78
N ASN A 217 8.32 -39.76 -4.70
CA ASN A 217 7.82 -39.62 -3.34
C ASN A 217 7.64 -38.17 -2.91
N ASP A 218 8.22 -37.19 -3.61
CA ASP A 218 8.05 -35.76 -3.35
C ASP A 218 6.58 -35.36 -3.20
N SER A 219 5.73 -35.82 -4.12
CA SER A 219 4.29 -35.54 -4.08
C SER A 219 3.62 -36.14 -2.83
N LEU A 220 4.07 -37.33 -2.39
CA LEU A 220 3.54 -37.97 -1.17
C LEU A 220 4.00 -37.23 0.09
N ARG A 221 5.25 -36.76 0.13
CA ARG A 221 5.78 -35.98 1.25
C ARG A 221 5.07 -34.63 1.39
N HIS A 222 4.88 -33.93 0.27
CA HIS A 222 4.14 -32.66 0.25
C HIS A 222 2.68 -32.86 0.71
N ALA A 223 1.97 -33.83 0.15
CA ALA A 223 0.60 -34.14 0.55
C ALA A 223 0.50 -34.53 2.04
N LYS A 224 1.48 -35.28 2.57
CA LYS A 224 1.53 -35.62 3.99
C LYS A 224 1.69 -34.37 4.86
N ALA A 225 2.61 -33.47 4.53
CA ALA A 225 2.79 -32.22 5.29
C ALA A 225 1.50 -31.37 5.32
N LEU A 226 0.81 -31.24 4.19
CA LEU A 226 -0.49 -30.56 4.12
C LEU A 226 -1.53 -31.21 5.06
N LEU A 227 -1.61 -32.55 5.08
CA LEU A 227 -2.52 -33.26 5.97
C LEU A 227 -2.17 -33.03 7.45
N ASP A 228 -0.88 -33.09 7.80
CA ASP A 228 -0.40 -32.85 9.16
C ASP A 228 -0.77 -31.44 9.62
N ILE A 229 -0.46 -30.40 8.82
CA ILE A 229 -0.85 -29.00 9.07
C ILE A 229 -2.36 -28.86 9.30
N VAL A 230 -3.17 -29.42 8.40
CA VAL A 230 -4.63 -29.32 8.49
C VAL A 230 -5.16 -30.01 9.76
N SER A 231 -4.53 -31.12 10.17
CA SER A 231 -4.91 -31.85 11.38
C SER A 231 -4.58 -31.06 12.65
N GLU A 232 -3.39 -30.45 12.72
CA GLU A 232 -2.93 -29.62 13.85
C GLU A 232 -3.78 -28.37 14.05
N ARG A 233 -4.22 -27.74 12.95
CA ARG A 233 -5.12 -26.58 13.01
C ARG A 233 -6.50 -26.95 13.55
N LYS A 234 -7.02 -28.15 13.23
CA LYS A 234 -8.30 -28.63 13.76
C LYS A 234 -8.24 -28.93 15.25
N THR A 235 -7.16 -29.56 15.73
CA THR A 235 -7.00 -29.87 17.15
C THR A 235 -6.87 -28.60 17.98
N THR A 236 -6.08 -27.62 17.51
CA THR A 236 -5.92 -26.32 18.17
C THR A 236 -7.24 -25.54 18.22
N HIS A 237 -8.10 -25.65 17.20
CA HIS A 237 -9.40 -24.98 17.22
C HIS A 237 -10.39 -25.61 18.23
N ASN A 238 -10.27 -26.92 18.49
CA ASN A 238 -11.13 -27.63 19.42
C ASN A 238 -10.70 -27.50 20.89
N SER A 239 -9.46 -27.09 21.17
CA SER A 239 -8.97 -26.89 22.56
C SER A 239 -9.37 -25.55 23.19
N TYR A 240 -10.01 -24.65 22.43
CA TYR A 240 -10.47 -23.33 22.90
C TYR A 240 -12.00 -23.17 22.92
N ASN A 241 -12.75 -24.26 22.72
CA ASN A 241 -14.19 -24.34 22.91
C ASN A 241 -14.52 -25.26 24.09
#